data_AF-A0A6C0KWP7-F1
#
_entry.id   AF-A0A6C0KWP7-F1
#
_cell.length_a   1.000
_cell.length_b   1.000
_cell.length_c   1.000
_cell.angle_alpha   90.00
_cell.angle_beta   90.00
_cell.angle_gamma   90.00
#
_symmetry.space_group_name_H-M   'P 1'
#
loop_
_entity.id
_entity.type
_entity.pdbx_description
1 polymer ?
#
loop_
_entity_poly.entity_id
_entity_poly.type
_entity_poly.pdbx_seq_one_letter_code
_entity_poly.pdbx_strand_id
1 'polypeptide(L)' 'MFTKLQTDAIAIHFRELAKIFEKASGPATEEKSKRGRKPGAVSDDVRCAHQLVSGDRCKNRATHDKVCGKHTNA' A
#
# COMPACT_ATOMS: atom_id res chain seq x y z
N MET A 1 -44.01 -4.76 8.57
CA MET A 1 -44.24 -3.76 7.50
C MET A 1 -43.49 -2.50 7.87
N PHE A 2 -42.61 -2.02 6.99
CA PHE A 2 -41.93 -0.73 7.20
C PHE A 2 -42.89 0.42 6.91
N THR A 3 -42.81 1.47 7.72
CA THR A 3 -43.59 2.70 7.49
C THR A 3 -43.01 3.46 6.30
N LYS A 4 -43.82 4.28 5.60
CA LYS A 4 -43.37 5.07 4.44
C LYS A 4 -42.13 5.94 4.75
N LEU A 5 -42.06 6.47 5.96
CA LEU A 5 -40.91 7.24 6.45
C LEU A 5 -39.62 6.39 6.55
N GLN A 6 -39.73 5.13 6.95
CA GLN A 6 -38.59 4.22 7.01
C GLN A 6 -38.09 3.83 5.62
N THR A 7 -39.00 3.63 4.66
CA THR A 7 -38.61 3.33 3.27
C THR A 7 -37.91 4.52 2.61
N ASP A 8 -38.36 5.74 2.90
CA ASP A 8 -37.72 6.96 2.37
C ASP A 8 -36.33 7.18 2.97
N ALA A 9 -36.17 6.96 4.28
CA ALA A 9 -34.86 7.04 4.95
C ALA A 9 -33.87 6.00 4.40
N ILE A 10 -34.34 4.77 4.16
CA ILE A 10 -33.53 3.71 3.57
C ILE A 10 -33.10 4.08 2.14
N ALA A 11 -34.00 4.64 1.32
CA ALA A 11 -33.68 5.06 -0.03
C ALA A 11 -32.63 6.19 -0.08
N ILE A 12 -32.68 7.13 0.89
CA ILE A 12 -31.68 8.19 1.02
C ILE A 12 -30.31 7.59 1.36
N HIS A 13 -30.24 6.69 2.33
CA HIS A 13 -28.98 6.03 2.71
C HIS A 13 -28.36 5.22 1.58
N PHE A 14 -29.16 4.50 0.78
CA PHE A 14 -28.64 3.78 -0.38
C PHE A 14 -28.05 4.71 -1.45
N ARG A 15 -28.63 5.90 -1.66
CA ARG A 15 -28.07 6.91 -2.58
C ARG A 15 -26.76 7.52 -2.07
N GLU A 16 -26.64 7.75 -0.76
CA GLU A 16 -25.40 8.23 -0.16
C GLU A 16 -24.28 7.19 -0.27
N LEU A 17 -24.60 5.91 -0.03
CA LEU A 17 -23.65 4.82 -0.24
C LEU A 17 -23.20 4.72 -1.70
N ALA A 18 -24.12 4.87 -2.67
CA ALA A 18 -23.76 4.87 -4.09
C ALA A 18 -22.75 5.97 -4.45
N LYS A 19 -22.92 7.19 -3.90
CA LYS A 19 -21.96 8.29 -4.09
C LYS A 19 -20.58 7.99 -3.49
N ILE A 20 -20.54 7.28 -2.36
CA ILE A 20 -19.29 6.84 -1.72
C ILE A 20 -18.61 5.79 -2.59
N PHE A 21 -19.36 4.83 -3.14
CA PHE A 21 -18.81 3.82 -4.04
C PHE A 21 -18.30 4.41 -5.36
N GLU A 22 -19.02 5.36 -5.98
CA GLU A 22 -18.54 6.05 -7.18
C GLU A 22 -17.28 6.89 -6.90
N LYS A 23 -17.19 7.50 -5.71
CA LYS A 23 -15.99 8.24 -5.29
C LYS A 23 -14.82 7.30 -4.93
N ALA A 24 -15.11 6.10 -4.44
CA ALA A 24 -14.12 5.07 -4.13
C ALA A 24 -13.67 4.28 -5.37
N SER A 25 -14.50 4.24 -6.43
CA SER A 25 -14.19 3.65 -7.73
C SER A 25 -13.46 4.64 -8.66
N GLY A 26 -12.59 5.48 -8.10
CA GLY A 26 -11.44 5.94 -8.88
C GLY A 26 -10.76 4.71 -9.51
N PRO A 27 -10.10 4.85 -10.67
CA PRO A 27 -9.54 3.71 -11.40
C PRO A 27 -8.83 2.84 -10.39
N ALA A 28 -9.25 1.58 -10.28
CA ALA A 28 -8.59 0.59 -9.47
C ALA A 28 -7.17 0.47 -10.02
N THR A 29 -6.27 1.34 -9.55
CA THR A 29 -4.86 1.04 -9.53
C THR A 29 -4.82 -0.19 -8.67
N GLU A 30 -4.76 -1.36 -9.31
CA GLU A 30 -4.45 -2.61 -8.64
C GLU A 30 -3.29 -2.29 -7.70
N GLU A 31 -3.57 -2.14 -6.41
CA GLU A 31 -2.53 -2.06 -5.43
C GLU A 31 -2.04 -3.49 -5.31
N LYS A 32 -1.21 -3.89 -6.29
CA LYS A 32 -0.64 -5.22 -6.38
C LYS A 32 0.03 -5.47 -5.06
N SER A 33 -0.57 -6.37 -4.28
CA SER A 33 -0.03 -6.90 -3.05
C SER A 33 1.47 -7.14 -3.21
N LYS A 34 2.27 -6.33 -2.51
CA LYS A 34 3.73 -6.41 -2.52
C LYS A 34 4.26 -7.61 -1.73
N ARG A 35 3.41 -8.52 -1.27
CA ARG A 35 3.82 -9.78 -0.65
C ARG A 35 4.04 -10.81 -1.75
N GLY A 36 5.23 -10.82 -2.35
CA GLY A 36 5.65 -11.90 -3.25
C GLY A 36 6.32 -11.49 -4.56
N ARG A 37 6.47 -10.19 -4.88
CA ARG A 37 7.37 -9.83 -5.99
C ARG A 37 8.80 -10.12 -5.56
N LYS A 38 9.50 -10.99 -6.30
CA LYS A 38 10.98 -11.07 -6.30
C LYS A 38 11.47 -9.62 -6.22
N PRO A 39 12.35 -9.26 -5.25
CA PRO A 39 12.78 -7.88 -5.10
C PRO A 39 13.33 -7.41 -6.44
N GLY A 40 12.51 -6.65 -7.17
CA GLY A 40 12.96 -5.95 -8.36
C GLY A 40 14.16 -5.14 -7.90
N ALA A 41 15.24 -5.21 -8.66
CA ALA A 41 16.50 -4.57 -8.32
C ALA A 41 16.20 -3.14 -7.87
N VAL A 42 16.32 -2.91 -6.56
CA VAL A 42 16.16 -1.58 -5.98
C VAL A 42 17.25 -0.73 -6.62
N SER A 43 16.91 0.42 -7.20
CA SER A 43 17.90 1.31 -7.80
C SER A 43 18.98 1.65 -6.78
N ASP A 44 20.23 1.77 -7.24
CA ASP A 44 21.41 1.89 -6.36
C ASP A 44 21.35 3.12 -5.43
N ASP A 45 20.58 4.14 -5.80
CA ASP A 45 20.35 5.36 -5.00
C ASP A 45 19.47 5.13 -3.76
N VAL A 46 18.58 4.14 -3.81
CA VAL A 46 17.68 3.77 -2.70
C VAL A 46 18.00 2.41 -2.09
N ARG A 47 19.14 1.82 -2.48
CA ARG A 47 19.65 0.56 -1.94
C ARG A 47 20.44 0.83 -0.64
N CYS A 48 20.37 -0.12 0.28
CA CYS A 48 21.14 -0.07 1.51
C CYS A 48 22.65 0.07 1.23
N ALA A 49 23.30 1.00 1.93
CA ALA A 49 24.72 1.30 1.80
C ALA A 49 25.63 0.28 2.50
N HIS A 50 25.07 -0.64 3.31
CA HIS A 50 25.86 -1.65 4.01
C HIS A 50 26.44 -2.68 3.03
N GLN A 51 27.73 -2.97 3.19
CA GLN A 51 28.45 -3.98 2.44
C GLN A 51 28.43 -5.30 3.20
N LEU A 52 28.08 -6.38 2.52
CA LEU A 52 28.12 -7.74 3.07
C LEU A 52 29.58 -8.18 3.20
N VAL A 53 29.81 -9.20 4.04
CA VAL A 53 31.15 -9.83 4.21
C VAL A 53 31.73 -10.32 2.87
N SER A 54 30.87 -10.67 1.93
CA SER A 54 31.21 -11.07 0.56
C SER A 54 31.72 -9.92 -0.33
N GLY A 55 31.71 -8.67 0.15
CA GLY A 55 32.04 -7.48 -0.65
C GLY A 55 30.88 -6.90 -1.46
N ASP A 56 29.76 -7.61 -1.57
CA ASP A 56 28.56 -7.14 -2.28
C ASP A 56 27.75 -6.11 -1.47
N ARG A 57 27.12 -5.14 -2.14
CA ARG A 57 26.15 -4.23 -1.50
C ARG A 57 24.85 -4.96 -1.14
N CYS A 58 24.29 -4.63 0.02
CA CYS A 58 23.03 -5.18 0.47
C CYS A 58 21.90 -4.91 -0.53
N LYS A 59 21.20 -5.95 -0.99
CA LYS A 59 20.15 -5.85 -2.02
C LYS A 59 18.83 -5.24 -1.51
N ASN A 60 18.71 -5.00 -0.21
CA ASN A 60 17.50 -4.44 0.38
C ASN A 60 17.42 -2.93 0.16
N ARG A 61 16.18 -2.42 0.09
CA ARG A 61 15.93 -0.98 0.08
C ARG A 61 16.36 -0.34 1.40
N ALA A 62 17.00 0.83 1.31
CA ALA A 62 17.25 1.67 2.47
C ALA A 62 15.91 2.19 3.02
N THR A 63 15.68 1.97 4.31
CA THR A 63 14.46 2.37 5.00
C THR A 63 14.72 3.47 6.04
N HIS A 64 15.97 3.64 6.47
CA HIS A 64 16.39 4.65 7.45
C HIS A 64 17.83 5.08 7.13
N ASP A 65 18.14 6.37 7.02
CA ASP A 65 19.51 6.91 6.87
C ASP A 65 20.46 6.09 5.96
N LYS A 66 19.97 5.71 4.76
CA LYS A 66 20.71 4.91 3.75
C LYS A 66 20.98 3.44 4.13
N VAL A 67 20.47 2.96 5.27
CA VAL A 67 20.52 1.54 5.69
C VAL A 67 19.13 0.90 5.72
N CYS A 68 19.07 -0.43 5.55
CA CYS A 68 17.82 -1.18 5.61
C CYS A 68 17.50 -1.60 7.05
N GLY A 69 16.25 -1.98 7.32
CA GLY A 69 15.80 -2.48 8.63
C GLY A 69 16.64 -3.61 9.25
N LYS A 70 17.39 -4.36 8.44
CA LYS A 70 18.31 -5.41 8.94
C LYS A 70 19.63 -4.87 9.50
N HIS A 71 20.04 -3.67 9.10
CA HIS A 71 21.33 -3.06 9.45
C HIS A 71 21.17 -1.74 10.20
N THR A 72 19.96 -1.47 10.71
CA THR A 72 19.65 -0.29 11.53
C THR A 72 19.75 -0.58 13.03
N ASN A 73 19.68 -1.86 13.42
CA ASN A 73 19.83 -2.34 14.80
C ASN A 73 21.21 -2.95 15.06
N ALA A 74 22.24 -2.55 14.29
CA ALA A 74 23.62 -3.02 14.47
C ALA A 74 24.46 -1.95 15.14
#